data_AF-A0A919AYC7-F1
#
_entry.id   AF-A0A919AYC7-F1
#
_cell.length_a   1.000
_cell.length_b   1.000
_cell.length_c   1.000
_cell.angle_alpha   90.00
_cell.angle_beta   90.00
_cell.angle_gamma   90.00
#
_symmetry.space_group_name_H-M   'P 1'
#
loop_
_entity.id
_entity.type
_entity.pdbx_description
1 polymer ?
#
loop_
_entity_poly.entity_id
_entity_poly.type
_entity_poly.pdbx_seq_one_letter_code
_entity_poly.pdbx_strand_id
1 'polypeptide(L)'
;MIEPCEPREPYELRFVHLGFGADAVEYRAAWDEQRSVHAARFADEIPDTCLLLEHQAVYTAGRRTEDSERPLDGTPVVDVDRGGKITWHGPGQLVGYPILKLPRPVDVIAHVRRLEEALIRTCAELGLETTRVEGRSGVWVLGDPLKQRSRDAAQAEGPDRGTREGHSAEAESRRSATEGGEQRPAIPGLNLDFDPRLTDDEFDPRLNGPEYAPSNAGQRREDRKLAAIGIRIAKGVTMHGFSFNCDPDNTAFDKIVPCGIRDAGVTSLSNELGRRVTVTEVVPLVEKHLRDVLAEERPQPRAVETAGAAPAATAVPAG
;
A
#
# COMPACT_ATOMS: atom_id res chain seq x y z
N MET A 1 -11.65 48.04 -14.68
CA MET A 1 -12.23 47.67 -13.38
C MET A 1 -12.15 46.16 -13.30
N ILE A 2 -11.44 45.62 -12.31
CA ILE A 2 -11.35 44.17 -12.08
C ILE A 2 -12.64 43.80 -11.36
N GLU A 3 -13.51 43.02 -11.99
CA GLU A 3 -14.70 42.51 -11.32
C GLU A 3 -14.26 41.65 -10.12
N PRO A 4 -14.91 41.80 -8.95
CA PRO A 4 -14.59 40.96 -7.80
C PRO A 4 -14.85 39.51 -8.16
N CYS A 5 -13.80 38.69 -8.05
CA CYS A 5 -13.88 37.24 -8.20
C CYS A 5 -14.93 36.72 -7.22
N GLU A 6 -16.04 36.18 -7.73
CA GLU A 6 -17.07 35.58 -6.87
C GLU A 6 -16.43 34.53 -5.95
N PRO A 7 -16.84 34.45 -4.68
CA PRO A 7 -16.32 33.46 -3.76
C PRO A 7 -16.61 32.06 -4.34
N ARG A 8 -15.54 31.33 -4.70
CA ARG A 8 -15.66 29.94 -5.15
C ARG A 8 -16.33 29.15 -4.03
N GLU A 9 -17.37 28.37 -4.37
CA GLU A 9 -17.96 27.44 -3.43
C GLU A 9 -16.86 26.55 -2.82
N PRO A 10 -16.92 26.32 -1.49
CA PRO A 10 -15.92 25.51 -0.81
C PRO A 10 -15.87 24.12 -1.42
N TYR A 11 -14.66 23.58 -1.56
CA TYR A 11 -14.46 22.21 -2.01
C TYR A 11 -15.16 21.25 -1.04
N GLU A 12 -16.20 20.58 -1.53
CA GLU A 12 -16.95 19.62 -0.74
C GLU A 12 -16.55 18.20 -1.17
N LEU A 13 -15.63 17.59 -0.41
CA LEU A 13 -15.44 16.15 -0.42
C LEU A 13 -16.52 15.53 0.45
N ARG A 14 -17.47 14.84 -0.19
CA ARG A 14 -18.53 14.11 0.50
C ARG A 14 -17.97 12.81 1.07
N PHE A 15 -18.19 12.55 2.35
CA PHE A 15 -17.89 11.25 2.96
C PHE A 15 -19.16 10.41 3.08
N VAL A 16 -19.06 9.12 2.78
CA VAL A 16 -20.14 8.14 2.96
C VAL A 16 -19.57 6.94 3.71
N HIS A 17 -20.17 6.62 4.87
CA HIS A 17 -19.81 5.44 5.65
C HIS A 17 -20.71 4.29 5.26
N LEU A 18 -20.15 3.22 4.68
CA LEU A 18 -20.96 2.08 4.22
C LEU A 18 -21.16 1.00 5.30
N GLY A 19 -20.27 0.93 6.28
CA GLY A 19 -20.36 -0.03 7.39
C GLY A 19 -19.02 -0.27 8.07
N PHE A 20 -19.04 -0.45 9.38
CA PHE A 20 -17.88 -0.68 10.24
C PHE A 20 -18.17 -1.84 11.22
N GLY A 21 -17.13 -2.51 11.71
CA GLY A 21 -17.23 -3.57 12.71
C GLY A 21 -18.21 -4.68 12.31
N ALA A 22 -19.29 -4.84 13.07
CA ALA A 22 -20.30 -5.87 12.83
C ALA A 22 -21.05 -5.67 11.48
N ASP A 23 -21.09 -4.45 10.97
CA ASP A 23 -21.71 -4.09 9.70
C ASP A 23 -20.70 -4.07 8.54
N ALA A 24 -19.57 -4.76 8.68
CA ALA A 24 -18.54 -4.83 7.64
C ALA A 24 -19.11 -5.37 6.31
N VAL A 25 -18.73 -4.69 5.22
CA VAL A 25 -19.37 -4.83 3.91
C VAL A 25 -18.68 -5.92 3.09
N GLU A 26 -19.47 -6.76 2.41
CA GLU A 26 -18.93 -7.74 1.46
C GLU A 26 -18.23 -7.01 0.29
N TYR A 27 -17.10 -7.56 -0.16
CA TYR A 27 -16.22 -6.89 -1.11
C TYR A 27 -16.89 -6.58 -2.45
N ARG A 28 -17.64 -7.52 -3.03
CA ARG A 28 -18.32 -7.30 -4.31
C ARG A 28 -19.45 -6.28 -4.17
N ALA A 29 -20.21 -6.30 -3.08
CA ALA A 29 -21.24 -5.29 -2.81
C ALA A 29 -20.64 -3.87 -2.76
N ALA A 30 -19.54 -3.68 -2.05
CA ALA A 30 -18.84 -2.39 -2.03
C ALA A 30 -18.22 -2.03 -3.39
N TRP A 31 -17.77 -3.01 -4.17
CA TRP A 31 -17.23 -2.77 -5.51
C TRP A 31 -18.32 -2.32 -6.49
N ASP A 32 -19.53 -2.88 -6.39
CA ASP A 32 -20.69 -2.41 -7.14
C ASP A 32 -21.09 -0.99 -6.74
N GLU A 33 -21.03 -0.66 -5.44
CA GLU A 33 -21.25 0.70 -4.95
C GLU A 33 -20.19 1.68 -5.50
N GLN A 34 -18.90 1.29 -5.51
CA GLN A 34 -17.86 2.09 -6.16
C GLN A 34 -18.16 2.36 -7.63
N ARG A 35 -18.70 1.38 -8.38
CA ARG A 35 -19.07 1.56 -9.79
C ARG A 35 -20.25 2.50 -9.95
N SER A 36 -21.25 2.40 -9.08
CA SER A 36 -22.40 3.31 -9.02
C SER A 36 -21.97 4.75 -8.78
N VAL A 37 -21.18 4.98 -7.73
CA VAL A 37 -20.65 6.31 -7.37
C VAL A 37 -19.68 6.84 -8.43
N HIS A 38 -18.85 5.99 -9.02
CA HIS A 38 -17.97 6.37 -10.15
C HIS A 38 -18.78 6.86 -11.36
N ALA A 39 -19.85 6.15 -11.73
CA ALA A 39 -20.70 6.53 -12.85
C ALA A 39 -21.39 7.88 -12.60
N ALA A 40 -22.00 8.05 -11.42
CA ALA A 40 -22.65 9.29 -11.02
C ALA A 40 -21.65 10.46 -10.97
N ARG A 41 -20.44 10.22 -10.42
CA ARG A 41 -19.39 11.25 -10.37
C ARG A 41 -18.86 11.60 -11.76
N PHE A 42 -18.67 10.61 -12.62
CA PHE A 42 -18.26 10.82 -14.02
C PHE A 42 -19.27 11.71 -14.75
N ALA A 43 -20.58 11.48 -14.52
CA ALA A 43 -21.68 12.27 -15.07
C ALA A 43 -21.91 13.64 -14.39
N ASP A 44 -21.10 14.01 -13.38
CA ASP A 44 -21.27 15.23 -12.59
C ASP A 44 -22.62 15.33 -11.83
N GLU A 45 -23.26 14.19 -11.54
CA GLU A 45 -24.53 14.11 -10.79
C GLU A 45 -24.31 14.24 -9.27
N ILE A 46 -23.11 13.90 -8.80
CA ILE A 46 -22.70 13.99 -7.40
C ILE A 46 -21.34 14.70 -7.28
N PRO A 47 -21.01 15.30 -6.12
CA PRO A 47 -19.68 15.82 -5.85
C PRO A 47 -18.66 14.68 -5.70
N ASP A 48 -17.38 15.05 -5.66
CA ASP A 48 -16.29 14.16 -5.28
C ASP A 48 -16.65 13.45 -3.95
N THR A 49 -16.55 12.12 -3.94
CA THR A 49 -17.07 11.29 -2.84
C THR A 49 -16.01 10.31 -2.36
N CYS A 50 -15.81 10.20 -1.05
CA CYS A 50 -14.98 9.18 -0.44
C CYS A 50 -15.86 8.19 0.35
N LEU A 51 -15.85 6.92 -0.07
CA LEU A 51 -16.50 5.85 0.67
C LEU A 51 -15.54 5.34 1.75
N LEU A 52 -15.98 5.27 2.99
CA LEU A 52 -15.22 4.70 4.11
C LEU A 52 -15.97 3.49 4.67
N LEU A 53 -15.25 2.40 4.88
CA LEU A 53 -15.85 1.14 5.33
C LEU A 53 -14.82 0.16 5.90
N GLU A 54 -15.30 -0.90 6.51
CA GLU A 54 -14.57 -2.14 6.74
C GLU A 54 -15.11 -3.25 5.84
N HIS A 55 -14.23 -4.16 5.43
CA HIS A 55 -14.64 -5.36 4.71
C HIS A 55 -14.78 -6.56 5.64
N GLN A 56 -15.63 -7.50 5.23
CA GLN A 56 -15.47 -8.89 5.66
C GLN A 56 -14.11 -9.43 5.21
N ALA A 57 -13.56 -10.41 5.92
CA ALA A 57 -12.24 -10.96 5.61
C ALA A 57 -12.16 -11.45 4.15
N VAL A 58 -11.27 -10.86 3.35
CA VAL A 58 -11.16 -11.10 1.91
C VAL A 58 -9.73 -10.86 1.41
N TYR A 59 -9.24 -11.76 0.56
CA TYR A 59 -8.05 -11.53 -0.23
C TYR A 59 -8.41 -10.97 -1.60
N THR A 60 -7.70 -9.94 -2.05
CA THR A 60 -7.91 -9.34 -3.37
C THR A 60 -6.61 -9.32 -4.17
N ALA A 61 -6.67 -9.78 -5.41
CA ALA A 61 -5.53 -9.82 -6.32
C ALA A 61 -5.66 -8.74 -7.40
N GLY A 62 -4.76 -7.76 -7.37
CA GLY A 62 -4.67 -6.74 -8.41
C GLY A 62 -4.05 -7.26 -9.70
N ARG A 63 -4.00 -6.42 -10.74
CA ARG A 63 -3.56 -6.80 -12.09
C ARG A 63 -2.12 -7.33 -12.20
N ARG A 64 -1.29 -7.13 -11.18
CA ARG A 64 0.13 -7.54 -11.16
C ARG A 64 0.40 -8.75 -10.27
N THR A 65 -0.62 -9.35 -9.64
CA THR A 65 -0.44 -10.49 -8.75
C THR A 65 0.07 -11.70 -9.51
N GLU A 66 1.11 -12.33 -8.97
CA GLU A 66 1.63 -13.61 -9.46
C GLU A 66 1.04 -14.77 -8.63
N ASP A 67 0.92 -15.96 -9.22
CA ASP A 67 0.33 -17.13 -8.53
C ASP A 67 1.15 -17.57 -7.31
N SER A 68 2.46 -17.29 -7.30
CA SER A 68 3.35 -17.55 -6.17
C SER A 68 3.10 -16.64 -4.95
N GLU A 69 2.26 -15.61 -5.09
CA GLU A 69 1.95 -14.64 -4.04
C GLU A 69 0.60 -14.92 -3.37
N ARG A 70 -0.22 -15.80 -3.98
CA ARG A 70 -1.55 -16.17 -3.51
C ARG A 70 -1.48 -17.15 -2.32
N PRO A 71 -2.56 -17.25 -1.51
CA PRO A 71 -2.68 -18.30 -0.50
C PRO A 71 -2.54 -19.69 -1.12
N LEU A 72 -1.75 -20.55 -0.48
CA LEU A 72 -1.51 -21.92 -0.91
C LEU A 72 -2.50 -22.92 -0.31
N ASP A 73 -3.26 -22.50 0.70
CA ASP A 73 -4.23 -23.33 1.44
C ASP A 73 -5.61 -23.39 0.76
N GLY A 74 -5.75 -22.85 -0.45
CA GLY A 74 -7.01 -22.80 -1.18
C GLY A 74 -7.98 -21.71 -0.71
N THR A 75 -7.55 -20.78 0.16
CA THR A 75 -8.38 -19.65 0.57
C THR A 75 -8.84 -18.83 -0.65
N PRO A 76 -10.13 -18.51 -0.79
CA PRO A 76 -10.64 -17.75 -1.93
C PRO A 76 -9.98 -16.37 -2.07
N VAL A 77 -9.69 -15.99 -3.32
CA VAL A 77 -9.14 -14.68 -3.69
C VAL A 77 -10.03 -14.05 -4.75
N VAL A 78 -10.35 -12.76 -4.60
CA VAL A 78 -11.11 -11.99 -5.58
C VAL A 78 -10.14 -11.27 -6.51
N ASP A 79 -10.15 -11.61 -7.81
CA ASP A 79 -9.39 -10.88 -8.81
C ASP A 79 -10.07 -9.53 -9.14
N VAL A 80 -9.26 -8.47 -9.11
CA VAL A 80 -9.74 -7.08 -9.20
C VAL A 80 -8.89 -6.26 -10.15
N ASP A 81 -9.45 -5.16 -10.65
CA ASP A 81 -8.87 -4.35 -11.71
C ASP A 81 -7.97 -3.19 -11.21
N ARG A 82 -7.75 -3.08 -9.90
CA ARG A 82 -6.84 -2.09 -9.29
C ARG A 82 -5.38 -2.35 -9.66
N GLY A 83 -4.58 -1.29 -9.52
CA GLY A 83 -3.12 -1.42 -9.49
C GLY A 83 -2.64 -2.24 -8.29
N GLY A 84 -1.36 -2.59 -8.31
CA GLY A 84 -0.71 -3.39 -7.28
C GLY A 84 -0.93 -4.90 -7.43
N LYS A 85 -0.40 -5.63 -6.46
CA LYS A 85 -0.44 -7.10 -6.36
C LYS A 85 -1.50 -7.53 -5.33
N ILE A 86 -1.34 -8.70 -4.71
CA ILE A 86 -2.28 -9.24 -3.74
C ILE A 86 -2.24 -8.47 -2.40
N THR A 87 -3.39 -8.39 -1.74
CA THR A 87 -3.53 -7.86 -0.39
C THR A 87 -4.69 -8.54 0.34
N TRP A 88 -4.86 -8.21 1.63
CA TRP A 88 -5.95 -8.66 2.47
C TRP A 88 -6.70 -7.47 3.08
N HIS A 89 -8.02 -7.61 3.18
CA HIS A 89 -8.90 -6.71 3.90
C HIS A 89 -9.75 -7.50 4.90
N GLY A 90 -10.14 -6.86 6.00
CA GLY A 90 -11.00 -7.47 7.00
C GLY A 90 -11.32 -6.54 8.16
N PRO A 91 -12.00 -7.05 9.19
CA PRO A 91 -12.33 -6.28 10.39
C PRO A 91 -11.09 -5.66 11.03
N GLY A 92 -11.22 -4.42 11.51
CA GLY A 92 -10.15 -3.61 12.08
C GLY A 92 -9.27 -2.88 11.05
N GLN A 93 -9.54 -3.04 9.76
CA GLN A 93 -8.84 -2.30 8.69
C GLN A 93 -9.79 -1.28 8.05
N LEU A 94 -9.48 0.02 8.20
CA LEU A 94 -10.22 1.08 7.54
C LEU A 94 -9.87 1.10 6.05
N VAL A 95 -10.88 0.87 5.21
CA VAL A 95 -10.77 0.95 3.75
C VAL A 95 -11.41 2.26 3.29
N GLY A 96 -10.70 2.99 2.45
CA GLY A 96 -11.18 4.23 1.86
C GLY A 96 -11.14 4.18 0.34
N TYR A 97 -12.23 4.57 -0.30
CA TYR A 97 -12.36 4.70 -1.74
C TYR A 97 -12.68 6.14 -2.15
N PRO A 98 -11.65 7.00 -2.32
CA PRO A 98 -11.81 8.33 -2.89
C PRO A 98 -12.15 8.22 -4.38
N ILE A 99 -13.39 8.57 -4.74
CA ILE A 99 -13.92 8.58 -6.12
C ILE A 99 -14.03 10.04 -6.55
N LEU A 100 -12.97 10.52 -7.18
CA LEU A 100 -12.70 11.92 -7.47
C LEU A 100 -12.47 12.11 -8.97
N LYS A 101 -12.91 13.24 -9.52
CA LYS A 101 -12.57 13.63 -10.89
C LYS A 101 -11.23 14.36 -10.92
N LEU A 102 -10.22 13.74 -11.54
CA LEU A 102 -8.87 14.30 -11.57
C LEU A 102 -8.70 15.36 -12.67
N PRO A 103 -7.90 16.41 -12.43
CA PRO A 103 -7.56 17.38 -13.45
C PRO A 103 -6.79 16.74 -14.62
N ARG A 104 -6.83 17.40 -15.78
CA ARG A 104 -6.05 17.00 -16.95
C ARG A 104 -4.85 17.94 -17.12
N PRO A 105 -3.64 17.40 -17.41
CA PRO A 105 -3.30 15.98 -17.53
C PRO A 105 -3.36 15.25 -16.18
N VAL A 106 -3.72 13.97 -16.23
CA VAL A 106 -3.86 13.12 -15.04
C VAL A 106 -2.47 12.76 -14.51
N ASP A 107 -2.20 13.06 -13.25
CA ASP A 107 -1.00 12.62 -12.53
C ASP A 107 -1.36 11.61 -11.42
N VAL A 108 -1.21 10.32 -11.75
CA VAL A 108 -1.54 9.22 -10.85
C VAL A 108 -0.61 9.18 -9.63
N ILE A 109 0.67 9.49 -9.83
CA ILE A 109 1.69 9.41 -8.78
C ILE A 109 1.45 10.53 -7.77
N ALA A 110 1.19 11.75 -8.24
CA ALA A 110 0.86 12.86 -7.36
C ALA A 110 -0.40 12.56 -6.53
N HIS A 111 -1.44 11.97 -7.14
CA HIS A 111 -2.65 11.58 -6.42
C HIS A 111 -2.36 10.49 -5.35
N VAL A 112 -1.55 9.46 -5.66
CA VAL A 112 -1.13 8.47 -4.65
C VAL A 112 -0.36 9.13 -3.51
N ARG A 113 0.56 10.06 -3.81
CA ARG A 113 1.34 10.77 -2.79
C ARG A 113 0.48 11.63 -1.86
N ARG A 114 -0.64 12.16 -2.35
CA ARG A 114 -1.66 12.86 -1.56
C ARG A 114 -2.37 11.92 -0.59
N LEU A 115 -2.76 10.74 -1.06
CA LEU A 115 -3.34 9.72 -0.17
C LEU A 115 -2.33 9.28 0.90
N GLU A 116 -1.07 9.08 0.54
CA GLU A 116 0.01 8.81 1.50
C GLU A 116 0.15 9.95 2.52
N GLU A 117 0.09 11.20 2.07
CA GLU A 117 0.21 12.38 2.94
C GLU A 117 -0.93 12.44 3.97
N ALA A 118 -2.18 12.25 3.53
CA ALA A 118 -3.33 12.29 4.43
C ALA A 118 -3.22 11.21 5.53
N LEU A 119 -2.76 10.02 5.17
CA LEU A 119 -2.57 8.92 6.11
C LEU A 119 -1.35 9.16 7.03
N ILE A 120 -0.25 9.72 6.53
CA ILE A 120 0.92 10.11 7.35
C ILE A 120 0.53 11.18 8.38
N ARG A 121 -0.22 12.21 7.96
CA ARG A 121 -0.72 13.25 8.89
C ARG A 121 -1.67 12.67 9.94
N THR A 122 -2.49 11.70 9.57
CA THR A 122 -3.33 10.94 10.52
C THR A 122 -2.49 10.21 11.55
N CYS A 123 -1.42 9.52 11.12
CA CYS A 123 -0.51 8.84 12.03
C CYS A 123 0.20 9.82 12.97
N ALA A 124 0.67 10.95 12.44
CA ALA A 124 1.33 11.98 13.24
C ALA A 124 0.42 12.58 14.33
N GLU A 125 -0.87 12.78 14.04
CA GLU A 125 -1.85 13.26 15.04
C GLU A 125 -2.11 12.22 16.15
N LEU A 126 -1.92 10.92 15.86
CA LEU A 126 -1.95 9.84 16.84
C LEU A 126 -0.61 9.63 17.58
N GLY A 127 0.43 10.41 17.24
CA GLY A 127 1.77 10.30 17.83
C GLY A 127 2.64 9.19 17.23
N LEU A 128 2.28 8.67 16.04
CA LEU A 128 3.06 7.66 15.33
C LEU A 128 3.83 8.28 14.16
N GLU A 129 5.16 8.20 14.21
CA GLU A 129 6.00 8.60 13.09
C GLU A 129 5.93 7.55 11.95
N THR A 130 5.63 8.03 10.75
CA THR A 130 5.54 7.19 9.54
C THR A 130 6.13 7.92 8.35
N THR A 131 6.48 7.17 7.31
CA THR A 131 7.12 7.71 6.11
C THR A 131 6.69 6.98 4.84
N ARG A 132 7.21 7.44 3.71
CA ARG A 132 7.14 6.79 2.40
C ARG A 132 8.43 6.03 2.16
N VAL A 133 8.34 4.88 1.49
CA VAL A 133 9.52 4.16 0.99
C VAL A 133 9.55 4.24 -0.52
N GLU A 134 10.67 4.68 -1.08
CA GLU A 134 10.83 4.84 -2.53
C GLU A 134 10.53 3.53 -3.27
N GLY A 135 9.73 3.61 -4.34
CA GLY A 135 9.29 2.45 -5.11
C GLY A 135 8.22 1.57 -4.44
N ARG A 136 7.83 1.85 -3.19
CA ARG A 136 6.86 1.06 -2.41
C ARG A 136 5.69 1.92 -1.95
N SER A 137 4.64 2.01 -2.77
CA SER A 137 3.45 2.82 -2.45
C SER A 137 2.80 2.41 -1.12
N GLY A 138 2.34 3.40 -0.36
CA GLY A 138 1.72 3.21 0.95
C GLY A 138 2.49 3.92 2.07
N VAL A 139 2.04 3.69 3.30
CA VAL A 139 2.59 4.31 4.51
C VAL A 139 3.33 3.25 5.32
N TRP A 140 4.52 3.61 5.82
CA TRP A 140 5.48 2.70 6.41
C TRP A 140 5.98 3.20 7.76
N VAL A 141 6.21 2.27 8.68
CA VAL A 141 7.03 2.49 9.88
C VAL A 141 8.39 1.87 9.60
N LEU A 142 9.46 2.64 9.76
CA LEU A 142 10.82 2.13 9.51
C LEU A 142 11.27 1.20 10.63
N GLY A 143 11.98 0.15 10.25
CA GLY A 143 12.66 -0.74 11.18
C GLY A 143 14.01 -0.21 11.65
N ASP A 144 14.66 -0.92 12.57
CA ASP A 144 16.05 -0.63 12.96
C ASP A 144 16.96 -0.80 11.74
N PRO A 145 18.01 0.03 11.53
CA PRO A 145 18.95 -0.17 10.43
C PRO A 145 19.55 -1.59 10.45
N LEU A 146 19.67 -2.25 9.28
CA LEU A 146 20.22 -3.62 9.17
C LEU A 146 21.58 -3.79 9.88
N LYS A 147 22.44 -2.77 9.84
CA LYS A 147 23.75 -2.75 10.53
C LYS A 147 23.66 -2.78 12.05
N GLN A 148 22.54 -2.33 12.62
CA GLN A 148 22.26 -2.39 14.05
C GLN A 148 21.78 -3.80 14.42
N ARG A 149 20.89 -4.38 13.59
CA ARG A 149 20.37 -5.75 13.77
C ARG A 149 21.45 -6.82 13.75
N SER A 150 22.43 -6.72 12.83
CA SER A 150 23.54 -7.67 12.78
C SER A 150 24.45 -7.59 14.00
N ARG A 151 24.56 -6.41 14.66
CA ARG A 151 25.33 -6.26 15.90
C ARG A 151 24.58 -6.80 17.11
N ASP A 152 23.28 -6.54 17.20
CA ASP A 152 22.44 -7.02 18.29
C ASP A 152 22.30 -8.56 18.24
N ALA A 153 22.16 -9.14 17.04
CA ALA A 153 22.15 -10.59 16.86
C ALA A 153 23.51 -11.22 17.20
N ALA A 154 24.62 -10.61 16.78
CA ALA A 154 25.97 -11.09 17.11
C ALA A 154 26.33 -10.94 18.61
N GLN A 155 25.68 -10.00 19.33
CA GLN A 155 25.84 -9.86 20.78
C GLN A 155 24.92 -10.80 21.58
N ALA A 156 23.76 -11.17 21.03
CA ALA A 156 22.87 -12.17 21.63
C ALA A 156 23.44 -13.61 21.54
N GLU A 157 24.31 -13.89 20.57
CA GLU A 157 25.05 -15.16 20.43
C GLU A 157 26.42 -15.17 21.16
N GLY A 158 26.52 -14.50 22.31
CA GLY A 158 27.71 -14.51 23.18
C GLY A 158 28.04 -15.90 23.77
N PRO A 159 29.31 -16.14 24.19
CA PRO A 159 29.91 -17.47 24.26
C PRO A 159 29.55 -18.20 25.55
N ASP A 160 28.40 -18.86 25.60
CA ASP A 160 28.12 -19.85 26.65
C ASP A 160 27.76 -21.21 26.04
N ARG A 161 28.82 -21.94 25.66
CA ARG A 161 28.82 -23.40 25.76
C ARG A 161 29.96 -23.80 26.66
N GLY A 162 29.68 -23.77 27.96
CA GLY A 162 30.45 -24.45 28.98
C GLY A 162 30.78 -25.89 28.58
N THR A 163 32.05 -26.21 28.75
CA THR A 163 32.67 -27.52 28.74
C THR A 163 31.79 -28.61 29.37
N ARG A 164 31.50 -29.68 28.62
CA ARG A 164 31.38 -31.03 29.17
C ARG A 164 32.07 -32.03 28.27
N GLU A 165 33.09 -32.65 28.83
CA GLU A 165 33.87 -33.75 28.27
C GLU A 165 33.04 -35.05 28.18
N GLY A 166 33.42 -35.89 27.23
CA GLY A 166 33.30 -37.35 27.31
C GLY A 166 32.08 -37.96 26.63
N HIS A 167 32.25 -38.52 25.43
CA HIS A 167 32.40 -39.97 25.25
C HIS A 167 32.75 -40.30 23.79
N SER A 168 33.78 -41.13 23.65
CA SER A 168 34.30 -41.75 22.44
C SER A 168 33.32 -42.73 21.80
N ALA A 169 33.22 -42.71 20.46
CA ALA A 169 33.03 -43.92 19.67
C ALA A 169 33.47 -43.67 18.23
N GLU A 170 34.40 -44.51 17.79
CA GLU A 170 34.92 -44.63 16.44
C GLU A 170 33.84 -45.14 15.47
N ALA A 171 33.88 -44.68 14.21
CA ALA A 171 33.61 -45.52 13.04
C ALA A 171 34.10 -44.82 11.76
N GLU A 172 34.84 -45.59 10.98
CA GLU A 172 35.67 -45.19 9.84
C GLU A 172 34.91 -44.97 8.52
N SER A 173 35.55 -44.16 7.67
CA SER A 173 35.78 -44.39 6.24
C SER A 173 34.58 -44.47 5.28
N ARG A 174 34.54 -43.50 4.36
CA ARG A 174 34.94 -43.74 2.96
C ARG A 174 35.29 -42.45 2.24
N ARG A 175 36.43 -42.48 1.56
CA ARG A 175 37.03 -41.43 0.74
C ARG A 175 36.41 -41.40 -0.65
N SER A 176 36.36 -40.22 -1.28
CA SER A 176 36.81 -40.05 -2.67
C SER A 176 37.09 -38.57 -2.94
N ALA A 177 38.35 -38.31 -3.31
CA ALA A 177 38.92 -37.02 -3.71
C ALA A 177 38.39 -36.59 -5.08
N THR A 178 38.42 -35.28 -5.39
CA THR A 178 39.19 -34.73 -6.54
C THR A 178 39.41 -33.23 -6.32
N GLU A 179 40.54 -32.77 -6.83
CA GLU A 179 41.27 -31.52 -6.65
C GLU A 179 40.64 -30.28 -7.31
N GLY A 180 41.23 -29.10 -7.01
CA GLY A 180 41.35 -28.04 -8.03
C GLY A 180 40.82 -26.67 -7.62
N GLY A 181 41.42 -26.06 -6.59
CA GLY A 181 41.23 -24.64 -6.33
C GLY A 181 41.97 -23.78 -7.36
N GLU A 182 41.24 -22.92 -8.05
CA GLU A 182 41.81 -21.78 -8.76
C GLU A 182 41.00 -20.53 -8.38
N GLN A 183 41.58 -19.72 -7.48
CA GLN A 183 41.01 -18.46 -7.01
C GLN A 183 41.02 -17.43 -8.14
N ARG A 184 39.83 -17.02 -8.59
CA ARG A 184 39.64 -15.83 -9.43
C ARG A 184 39.50 -14.58 -8.55
N PRO A 185 40.06 -13.44 -8.96
CA PRO A 185 40.12 -12.24 -8.12
C PRO A 185 38.72 -11.64 -7.96
N ALA A 186 38.42 -11.18 -6.74
CA ALA A 186 37.19 -10.48 -6.40
C ALA A 186 37.10 -9.15 -7.15
N ILE A 187 36.00 -8.93 -7.88
CA ILE A 187 35.61 -7.60 -8.39
C ILE A 187 34.79 -6.91 -7.28
N PRO A 188 35.11 -5.67 -6.89
CA PRO A 188 34.41 -4.99 -5.81
C PRO A 188 33.10 -4.35 -6.30
N GLY A 189 31.98 -4.75 -5.69
CA GLY A 189 30.69 -4.09 -5.81
C GLY A 189 29.60 -5.05 -6.32
N LEU A 190 28.62 -5.32 -5.44
CA LEU A 190 27.47 -6.23 -5.62
C LEU A 190 27.80 -7.73 -5.50
N ASN A 191 27.85 -8.24 -4.27
CA ASN A 191 27.39 -9.59 -4.00
C ASN A 191 25.90 -9.49 -3.63
N LEU A 192 25.05 -9.81 -4.59
CA LEU A 192 23.71 -10.32 -4.31
C LEU A 192 23.93 -11.76 -3.84
N ASP A 193 23.41 -12.12 -2.67
CA ASP A 193 23.38 -13.51 -2.21
C ASP A 193 22.59 -14.33 -3.24
N PHE A 194 23.32 -14.93 -4.18
CA PHE A 194 22.78 -15.82 -5.20
C PHE A 194 22.44 -17.13 -4.50
N ASP A 195 21.16 -17.35 -4.21
CA ASP A 195 20.68 -18.67 -3.79
C ASP A 195 20.82 -19.63 -4.98
N PRO A 196 21.71 -20.63 -4.93
CA PRO A 196 22.00 -21.53 -6.06
C PRO A 196 20.80 -22.38 -6.49
N ARG A 197 19.71 -22.38 -5.73
CA ARG A 197 18.48 -23.15 -5.98
C ARG A 197 17.52 -22.46 -6.96
N LEU A 198 17.75 -21.18 -7.28
CA LEU A 198 16.89 -20.41 -8.20
C LEU A 198 17.03 -20.79 -9.68
N THR A 199 18.00 -21.64 -10.03
CA THR A 199 18.26 -22.09 -11.41
C THR A 199 17.82 -23.53 -11.68
N ASP A 200 17.08 -24.14 -10.76
CA ASP A 200 16.56 -25.50 -10.90
C ASP A 200 15.12 -25.44 -11.45
N ASP A 201 14.86 -26.10 -12.59
CA ASP A 201 13.56 -26.11 -13.26
C ASP A 201 12.47 -26.88 -12.47
N GLU A 202 12.87 -27.68 -11.46
CA GLU A 202 11.95 -28.30 -10.48
C GLU A 202 11.72 -27.44 -9.22
N PHE A 203 12.39 -26.30 -9.08
CA PHE A 203 12.23 -25.43 -7.92
C PHE A 203 10.92 -24.64 -8.00
N ASP A 204 9.98 -24.99 -7.12
CA ASP A 204 8.74 -24.24 -6.93
C ASP A 204 8.89 -23.27 -5.74
N PRO A 205 8.98 -21.94 -5.96
CA PRO A 205 9.12 -20.95 -4.89
C PRO A 205 7.96 -20.94 -3.89
N ARG A 206 6.84 -21.60 -4.21
CA ARG A 206 5.68 -21.78 -3.32
C ARG A 206 5.93 -22.81 -2.23
N LEU A 207 6.85 -23.75 -2.44
CA LEU A 207 7.23 -24.75 -1.44
C LEU A 207 8.10 -24.14 -0.31
N ASN A 208 8.57 -22.90 -0.49
CA ASN A 208 9.13 -22.07 0.59
C ASN A 208 8.05 -21.19 1.26
N GLY A 209 6.86 -21.77 1.51
CA GLY A 209 5.92 -21.31 2.54
C GLY A 209 6.21 -22.07 3.85
N PRO A 210 6.20 -21.42 5.02
CA PRO A 210 7.04 -21.89 6.10
C PRO A 210 6.52 -23.06 6.92
N GLU A 211 7.40 -24.04 7.09
CA GLU A 211 7.62 -24.58 8.43
C GLU A 211 8.46 -23.62 9.30
N TYR A 212 9.19 -22.63 8.72
CA TYR A 212 9.93 -21.57 9.43
C TYR A 212 10.20 -20.28 8.60
N ALA A 213 9.24 -19.36 8.51
CA ALA A 213 9.43 -17.99 8.01
C ALA A 213 8.70 -17.09 9.01
N PRO A 214 9.42 -16.17 9.67
CA PRO A 214 8.80 -15.28 10.64
C PRO A 214 7.63 -14.53 10.03
N SER A 215 6.53 -14.44 10.78
CA SER A 215 5.25 -13.84 10.39
C SER A 215 5.41 -12.46 9.75
N ASN A 216 4.60 -12.21 8.73
CA ASN A 216 4.42 -10.90 8.11
C ASN A 216 3.76 -9.90 9.07
N ALA A 217 3.22 -10.32 10.21
CA ALA A 217 2.62 -9.47 11.24
C ALA A 217 3.64 -8.64 12.06
N GLY A 218 4.67 -8.10 11.41
CA GLY A 218 5.58 -7.11 12.00
C GLY A 218 6.56 -7.67 13.03
N GLN A 219 6.75 -8.99 13.08
CA GLN A 219 7.62 -9.65 14.07
C GLN A 219 9.10 -9.47 13.79
N ARG A 220 9.45 -9.04 12.59
CA ARG A 220 10.81 -8.70 12.21
C ARG A 220 10.97 -7.20 12.41
N ARG A 221 12.07 -6.76 13.00
CA ARG A 221 12.43 -5.33 13.20
C ARG A 221 12.65 -4.56 11.88
N GLU A 222 12.09 -5.02 10.78
CA GLU A 222 12.10 -4.48 9.43
C GLU A 222 11.12 -3.34 9.22
N ASP A 223 11.19 -2.74 8.03
CA ASP A 223 10.20 -1.76 7.63
C ASP A 223 8.84 -2.46 7.60
N ARG A 224 7.83 -1.85 8.21
CA ARG A 224 6.51 -2.44 8.35
C ARG A 224 5.49 -1.56 7.65
N LYS A 225 4.73 -2.15 6.72
CA LYS A 225 3.68 -1.44 6.00
C LYS A 225 2.46 -1.27 6.89
N LEU A 226 2.05 -0.03 7.09
CA LEU A 226 0.89 0.33 7.90
C LEU A 226 -0.36 0.56 7.04
N ALA A 227 -0.19 1.10 5.83
CA ALA A 227 -1.27 1.31 4.88
C ALA A 227 -0.87 0.91 3.46
N ALA A 228 -1.77 0.23 2.75
CA ALA A 228 -1.62 -0.09 1.33
C ALA A 228 -2.45 0.87 0.49
N ILE A 229 -1.91 1.26 -0.68
CA ILE A 229 -2.61 2.13 -1.63
C ILE A 229 -2.55 1.48 -3.01
N GLY A 230 -3.72 1.32 -3.61
CA GLY A 230 -3.90 0.75 -4.94
C GLY A 230 -5.13 1.36 -5.59
N ILE A 231 -4.91 2.25 -6.56
CA ILE A 231 -5.98 2.93 -7.29
C ILE A 231 -6.11 2.44 -8.73
N ARG A 232 -7.24 2.75 -9.33
CA ARG A 232 -7.46 2.72 -10.78
C ARG A 232 -8.04 4.07 -11.21
N ILE A 233 -7.71 4.51 -12.42
CA ILE A 233 -8.37 5.67 -13.03
C ILE A 233 -9.08 5.19 -14.28
N ALA A 234 -10.36 5.51 -14.39
CA ALA A 234 -11.20 5.21 -15.53
C ALA A 234 -11.98 6.46 -15.90
N LYS A 235 -11.93 6.86 -17.18
CA LYS A 235 -12.60 8.06 -17.69
C LYS A 235 -12.26 9.36 -16.92
N GLY A 236 -11.05 9.44 -16.35
CA GLY A 236 -10.58 10.59 -15.56
C GLY A 236 -11.10 10.64 -14.12
N VAL A 237 -11.81 9.59 -13.65
CA VAL A 237 -12.30 9.48 -12.28
C VAL A 237 -11.61 8.29 -11.59
N THR A 238 -11.23 8.46 -10.32
CA THR A 238 -10.56 7.44 -9.51
C THR A 238 -11.52 6.34 -9.05
N MET A 239 -10.99 5.15 -8.80
CA MET A 239 -11.62 4.00 -8.16
C MET A 239 -10.61 3.30 -7.26
N HIS A 240 -11.09 2.44 -6.36
CA HIS A 240 -10.33 1.86 -5.26
C HIS A 240 -9.73 2.98 -4.39
N GLY A 241 -8.59 2.74 -3.75
CA GLY A 241 -8.05 3.73 -2.82
C GLY A 241 -7.00 3.13 -1.91
N PHE A 242 -7.26 3.16 -0.62
CA PHE A 242 -6.34 2.74 0.42
C PHE A 242 -6.97 1.76 1.41
N SER A 243 -6.11 1.01 2.08
CA SER A 243 -6.45 0.24 3.27
C SER A 243 -5.47 0.58 4.39
N PHE A 244 -5.99 0.89 5.58
CA PHE A 244 -5.26 1.42 6.70
C PHE A 244 -5.50 0.56 7.95
N ASN A 245 -4.45 -0.10 8.42
CA ASN A 245 -4.55 -1.08 9.50
C ASN A 245 -4.70 -0.39 10.86
N CYS A 246 -5.91 -0.42 11.44
CA CYS A 246 -6.19 0.17 12.75
C CYS A 246 -5.95 -0.86 13.87
N ASP A 247 -6.81 -1.89 13.94
CA ASP A 247 -6.73 -3.03 14.86
C ASP A 247 -7.03 -4.39 14.21
N PRO A 248 -6.61 -4.68 12.95
CA PRO A 248 -6.90 -5.96 12.34
C PRO A 248 -6.04 -7.08 12.92
N ASP A 249 -6.48 -8.32 12.74
CA ASP A 249 -5.63 -9.50 12.90
C ASP A 249 -4.65 -9.59 11.72
N ASN A 250 -3.40 -9.17 11.96
CA ASN A 250 -2.35 -9.14 10.94
C ASN A 250 -1.86 -10.55 10.53
N THR A 251 -2.22 -11.62 11.23
CA THR A 251 -1.80 -12.99 10.85
C THR A 251 -2.42 -13.42 9.51
N ALA A 252 -3.49 -12.78 9.06
CA ALA A 252 -4.03 -12.97 7.72
C ALA A 252 -3.02 -12.65 6.62
N PHE A 253 -2.05 -11.76 6.86
CA PHE A 253 -0.99 -11.46 5.90
C PHE A 253 0.05 -12.59 5.77
N ASP A 254 0.12 -13.53 6.71
CA ASP A 254 1.10 -14.64 6.68
C ASP A 254 0.81 -15.65 5.57
N LYS A 255 -0.43 -15.66 5.06
CA LYS A 255 -0.86 -16.55 3.98
C LYS A 255 -0.47 -16.07 2.59
N ILE A 256 0.04 -14.84 2.46
CA ILE A 256 0.33 -14.22 1.16
C ILE A 256 1.72 -13.61 1.14
N VAL A 257 2.18 -13.24 -0.06
CA VAL A 257 3.30 -12.30 -0.21
C VAL A 257 2.70 -10.90 -0.44
N PRO A 258 2.47 -10.11 0.62
CA PRO A 258 1.70 -8.88 0.53
C PRO A 258 2.40 -7.87 -0.40
N CYS A 259 1.66 -7.38 -1.39
CA CYS A 259 2.20 -6.46 -2.40
C CYS A 259 3.45 -7.00 -3.18
N GLY A 260 3.73 -8.30 -3.12
CA GLY A 260 4.95 -8.90 -3.70
C GLY A 260 6.25 -8.58 -2.93
N ILE A 261 6.14 -8.10 -1.69
CA ILE A 261 7.27 -7.68 -0.86
C ILE A 261 7.57 -8.81 0.14
N ARG A 262 8.80 -9.32 0.13
CA ARG A 262 9.25 -10.44 0.98
C ARG A 262 10.22 -10.03 2.08
N ASP A 263 10.73 -8.81 2.00
CA ASP A 263 11.78 -8.25 2.88
C ASP A 263 11.24 -7.19 3.86
N ALA A 264 9.92 -7.16 4.04
CA ALA A 264 9.23 -6.19 4.88
C ALA A 264 7.97 -6.80 5.51
N GLY A 265 7.59 -6.27 6.67
CA GLY A 265 6.41 -6.71 7.40
C GLY A 265 5.19 -5.85 7.13
N VAL A 266 4.11 -6.18 7.80
CA VAL A 266 2.86 -5.42 7.90
C VAL A 266 2.59 -5.13 9.37
N THR A 267 2.08 -3.94 9.68
CA THR A 267 1.73 -3.54 11.04
C THR A 267 0.39 -2.83 11.09
N SER A 268 -0.06 -2.47 12.29
CA SER A 268 -1.29 -1.73 12.56
C SER A 268 -1.03 -0.60 13.56
N LEU A 269 -1.92 0.40 13.59
CA LEU A 269 -1.86 1.47 14.59
C LEU A 269 -1.85 0.88 16.01
N SER A 270 -2.65 -0.15 16.24
CA SER A 270 -2.71 -0.80 17.55
C SER A 270 -1.41 -1.46 17.98
N ASN A 271 -0.72 -2.11 17.03
CA ASN A 271 0.56 -2.76 17.30
C ASN A 271 1.65 -1.72 17.60
N GLU A 272 1.72 -0.64 16.83
CA GLU A 272 2.78 0.37 16.99
C GLU A 272 2.56 1.29 18.20
N LEU A 273 1.31 1.57 18.56
CA LEU A 273 0.98 2.44 19.70
C LEU A 273 0.81 1.68 21.02
N GLY A 274 0.87 0.34 21.02
CA GLY A 274 0.75 -0.50 22.21
C GLY A 274 -0.61 -0.42 22.91
N ARG A 275 -1.63 0.11 22.23
CA ARG A 275 -3.02 0.19 22.70
C ARG A 275 -3.96 -0.12 21.55
N ARG A 276 -5.18 -0.56 21.84
CA ARG A 276 -6.19 -0.71 20.79
C ARG A 276 -6.56 0.65 20.20
N VAL A 277 -6.50 0.76 18.87
CA VAL A 277 -6.89 1.92 18.05
C VAL A 277 -7.89 1.42 17.01
N THR A 278 -9.16 1.75 17.17
CA THR A 278 -10.24 1.20 16.34
C THR A 278 -10.45 2.02 15.07
N VAL A 279 -11.12 1.44 14.08
CA VAL A 279 -11.54 2.16 12.87
C VAL A 279 -12.35 3.40 13.20
N THR A 280 -13.31 3.31 14.13
CA THR A 280 -14.15 4.44 14.55
C THR A 280 -13.34 5.61 15.15
N GLU A 281 -12.24 5.32 15.85
CA GLU A 281 -11.33 6.35 16.37
C GLU A 281 -10.59 7.07 15.24
N VAL A 282 -10.23 6.34 14.19
CA VAL A 282 -9.37 6.81 13.09
C VAL A 282 -10.14 7.56 12.00
N VAL A 283 -11.40 7.18 11.75
CA VAL A 283 -12.27 7.80 10.73
C VAL A 283 -12.28 9.34 10.77
N PRO A 284 -12.57 10.03 11.90
CA PRO A 284 -12.63 11.49 11.90
C PRO A 284 -11.29 12.15 11.57
N LEU A 285 -10.16 11.52 11.90
CA LEU A 285 -8.83 12.02 11.57
C LEU A 285 -8.54 11.87 10.07
N VAL A 286 -8.87 10.70 9.52
CA VAL A 286 -8.72 10.43 8.08
C VAL A 286 -9.59 11.37 7.25
N GLU A 287 -10.84 11.63 7.64
CA GLU A 287 -11.71 12.56 6.93
C GLU A 287 -11.16 13.99 6.91
N LYS A 288 -10.67 14.46 8.06
CA LYS A 288 -10.04 15.77 8.20
C LYS A 288 -8.85 15.89 7.24
N HIS A 289 -7.89 14.96 7.33
CA HIS A 289 -6.67 15.03 6.53
C HIS A 289 -6.89 14.77 5.04
N LEU A 290 -7.85 13.92 4.66
CA LEU A 290 -8.24 13.74 3.26
C LEU A 290 -8.86 15.02 2.70
N ARG A 291 -9.76 15.67 3.44
CA ARG A 291 -10.37 16.93 3.01
C ARG A 291 -9.30 18.00 2.78
N ASP A 292 -8.37 18.14 3.71
CA ASP A 292 -7.31 19.15 3.63
C ASP A 292 -6.37 18.90 2.44
N VAL A 293 -5.86 17.67 2.30
CA VAL A 293 -4.86 17.36 1.26
C VAL A 293 -5.46 17.32 -0.14
N LEU A 294 -6.71 16.86 -0.30
CA LEU A 294 -7.34 16.75 -1.62
C LEU A 294 -7.92 18.08 -2.12
N ALA A 295 -8.24 19.02 -1.21
CA ALA A 295 -8.65 20.38 -1.59
C ALA A 295 -7.56 21.12 -2.40
N GLU A 296 -6.28 20.82 -2.15
CA GLU A 296 -5.14 21.44 -2.80
C GLU A 296 -4.95 21.02 -4.28
N GLU A 297 -5.67 19.98 -4.76
CA GLU A 297 -5.44 19.35 -6.06
C GLU A 297 -6.13 20.06 -7.26
N ARG A 298 -7.10 20.95 -7.04
CA ARG A 298 -7.86 21.53 -8.17
C ARG A 298 -7.14 22.71 -8.85
N PRO A 299 -6.81 22.61 -10.15
CA PRO A 299 -6.44 23.78 -10.94
C PRO A 299 -7.63 24.76 -11.04
N GLN A 300 -7.31 26.06 -11.09
CA GLN A 300 -8.30 27.10 -11.39
C GLN A 300 -8.89 26.85 -12.80
N PRO A 301 -10.20 27.11 -13.04
CA PRO A 301 -10.75 27.05 -14.38
C PRO A 301 -9.98 28.05 -15.24
N ARG A 302 -9.45 27.57 -16.35
CA ARG A 302 -8.82 28.43 -17.35
C ARG A 302 -9.91 29.38 -17.85
N ALA A 303 -9.68 30.68 -17.73
CA ALA A 303 -10.58 31.67 -18.30
C ALA A 303 -10.82 31.29 -19.77
N VAL A 304 -12.08 31.07 -20.13
CA VAL A 304 -12.46 30.95 -21.53
C VAL A 304 -12.26 32.33 -22.10
N GLU A 305 -11.17 32.56 -22.81
CA GLU A 305 -11.08 33.70 -23.72
C GLU A 305 -12.24 33.52 -24.70
N THR A 306 -13.32 34.30 -24.50
CA THR A 306 -14.36 34.43 -25.49
C THR A 306 -13.67 34.84 -26.78
N ALA A 307 -13.80 33.98 -27.81
CA ALA A 307 -13.31 34.26 -29.14
C ALA A 307 -13.72 35.69 -29.53
N GLY A 308 -12.71 36.49 -29.88
CA GLY A 308 -12.86 37.92 -30.11
C GLY A 308 -14.06 38.23 -30.99
N ALA A 309 -14.84 39.23 -30.57
CA ALA A 309 -15.83 39.85 -31.41
C ALA A 309 -15.21 40.20 -32.77
N ALA A 310 -15.83 39.71 -33.84
CA ALA A 310 -15.46 40.10 -35.20
C ALA A 310 -15.48 41.63 -35.31
N PRO A 311 -14.49 42.26 -35.96
CA PRO A 311 -14.53 43.70 -36.17
C PRO A 311 -15.75 44.04 -37.02
N ALA A 312 -16.52 45.01 -36.55
CA ALA A 312 -17.70 45.52 -37.23
C ALA A 312 -17.35 45.95 -38.66
N ALA A 313 -18.14 45.48 -39.62
CA ALA A 313 -18.05 45.89 -41.02
C ALA A 313 -18.21 47.42 -41.10
N THR A 314 -17.19 48.08 -41.64
CA THR A 314 -17.26 49.50 -42.04
C THR A 314 -18.28 49.64 -43.17
N ALA A 315 -19.40 50.29 -42.86
CA ALA A 315 -20.34 50.74 -43.87
C ALA A 315 -19.68 51.82 -44.72
N VAL A 316 -19.62 51.58 -46.04
CA VAL A 316 -19.29 52.60 -47.04
C VAL A 316 -20.52 53.51 -47.18
N PRO A 317 -20.41 54.84 -47.00
CA PRO A 317 -21.52 55.73 -47.31
C PRO A 317 -21.65 55.84 -48.84
N ALA A 318 -22.86 55.65 -49.35
CA ALA A 318 -23.21 56.07 -50.70
C ALA A 318 -23.36 57.59 -50.70
N GLY A 319 -22.50 58.26 -51.48
CA GLY A 319 -22.50 59.71 -51.70
C GLY A 319 -21.52 60.08 -52.79
#